data_AF-A0A9X3CHY1-F1
#
_entry.id   AF-A0A9X3CHY1-F1
#
_cell.length_a   1.000
_cell.length_b   1.000
_cell.length_c   1.000
_cell.angle_alpha   90.00
_cell.angle_beta   90.00
_cell.angle_gamma   90.00
#
_symmetry.space_group_name_H-M   'P 1'
#
loop_
_entity.id
_entity.type
_entity.pdbx_description
1 polymer ?
#
loop_
_entity_poly.entity_id
_entity_poly.type
_entity_poly.pdbx_seq_one_letter_code
_entity_poly.pdbx_strand_id
1 'polypeptide(L)' 'MNEQSINRFGRFDTLKSTVDRTKAKVFFERLEGSVIPPFKLNMRIDKYLQEFIFGQADVFLSEN' A
#
# COMPACT_ATOMS: atom_id res chain seq x y z
N MET A 1 0.22 -22.46 11.36
CA MET A 1 -1.02 -22.02 10.69
C MET A 1 -0.62 -21.29 9.42
N ASN A 2 -1.17 -21.76 8.30
CA ASN A 2 -0.57 -21.74 6.96
C ASN A 2 -0.31 -20.34 6.37
N GLU A 3 0.89 -20.16 5.80
CA GLU A 3 1.31 -19.00 4.98
C GLU A 3 0.39 -18.76 3.77
N GLN A 4 -0.35 -19.80 3.35
CA GLN A 4 -1.36 -19.76 2.30
C GLN A 4 -2.62 -18.96 2.69
N SER A 5 -2.88 -18.72 3.99
CA SER A 5 -4.08 -17.99 4.43
C SER A 5 -3.96 -16.48 4.23
N ILE A 6 -2.78 -15.87 4.35
CA ILE A 6 -2.60 -14.43 4.12
C ILE A 6 -2.83 -14.08 2.64
N ASN A 7 -2.47 -14.97 1.72
CA ASN A 7 -2.72 -14.80 0.28
C ASN A 7 -4.18 -15.18 -0.12
N ARG A 8 -4.86 -16.02 0.67
CA ARG A 8 -6.24 -16.48 0.37
C ARG A 8 -7.35 -15.51 0.74
N PHE A 9 -7.07 -14.41 1.43
CA PHE A 9 -8.11 -13.46 1.83
C PHE A 9 -8.43 -12.38 0.80
N GLY A 10 -7.72 -12.30 -0.34
CA GLY A 10 -7.91 -11.19 -1.29
C GLY A 10 -7.76 -9.82 -0.62
N ARG A 11 -7.09 -9.76 0.54
CA ARG A 11 -6.96 -8.56 1.38
C ARG A 11 -6.07 -7.53 0.73
N PHE A 12 -5.04 -7.98 0.01
CA PHE A 12 -4.19 -7.07 -0.76
C PHE A 12 -4.97 -6.45 -1.93
N ASP A 13 -5.66 -7.26 -2.73
CA ASP A 13 -6.52 -6.76 -3.83
C ASP A 13 -7.68 -5.89 -3.33
N THR A 14 -8.32 -6.26 -2.21
CA THR A 14 -9.38 -5.46 -1.58
C THR A 14 -8.81 -4.13 -1.08
N LEU A 15 -7.67 -4.15 -0.39
CA LEU A 15 -7.02 -2.93 0.09
C LEU A 15 -6.61 -2.04 -1.08
N LYS A 16 -6.01 -2.62 -2.13
CA LYS A 16 -5.68 -1.92 -3.38
C LYS A 16 -6.92 -1.37 -4.08
N SER A 17 -8.05 -2.07 -4.01
CA SER A 17 -9.35 -1.60 -4.53
C SER A 17 -9.98 -0.50 -3.67
N THR A 18 -9.69 -0.45 -2.36
CA THR A 18 -10.12 0.66 -1.49
C THR A 18 -9.30 1.93 -1.68
N VAL A 19 -8.12 1.84 -2.32
CA VAL A 19 -7.31 3.02 -2.61
C VAL A 19 -7.95 3.83 -3.73
N ASP A 20 -8.44 5.01 -3.36
CA ASP A 20 -8.84 6.03 -4.31
C ASP A 20 -7.58 6.61 -4.99
N ARG A 21 -7.39 6.23 -6.26
CA ARG A 21 -6.26 6.66 -7.09
C ARG A 21 -6.19 8.18 -7.22
N THR A 22 -7.32 8.88 -7.16
CA THR A 22 -7.38 10.34 -7.24
C THR A 22 -6.78 10.96 -6.00
N LYS A 23 -7.16 10.46 -4.82
CA LYS A 23 -6.59 10.90 -3.54
C LYS A 23 -5.12 10.51 -3.42
N ALA A 24 -4.77 9.29 -3.81
CA ALA A 24 -3.39 8.83 -3.81
C ALA A 24 -2.51 9.72 -4.70
N LYS A 25 -2.99 10.07 -5.89
CA LYS A 25 -2.29 11.01 -6.79
C LYS A 25 -2.01 12.32 -6.08
N VAL A 26 -3.06 12.99 -5.58
CA VAL A 26 -2.91 14.28 -4.89
C VAL A 26 -1.99 14.17 -3.68
N PHE A 27 -2.07 13.07 -2.93
CA PHE A 27 -1.22 12.84 -1.77
C PHE A 27 0.26 12.75 -2.17
N PHE A 28 0.60 11.89 -3.13
CA PHE A 28 1.99 11.72 -3.55
C PHE A 28 2.51 12.96 -4.30
N GLU A 29 1.67 13.66 -5.07
CA GLU A 29 2.03 14.91 -5.73
C GLU A 29 2.29 16.03 -4.73
N ARG A 30 1.53 16.09 -3.63
CA ARG A 30 1.81 17.00 -2.51
C ARG A 30 3.11 16.62 -1.78
N LEU A 31 3.37 15.32 -1.64
CA LEU A 31 4.58 14.81 -0.99
C LEU A 31 5.85 15.10 -1.80
N GLU A 32 5.81 14.93 -3.12
CA GLU A 32 6.94 15.24 -4.01
C GLU A 32 6.98 16.70 -4.49
N GLY A 33 5.89 17.45 -4.32
CA GLY A 33 5.73 18.78 -4.91
C GLY A 33 5.70 18.78 -6.44
N SER A 34 5.54 17.60 -7.06
CA SER A 34 5.64 17.38 -8.51
C SER A 34 4.53 16.47 -8.99
N VAL A 35 4.06 16.69 -10.23
CA VAL A 35 3.01 15.87 -10.85
C VAL A 35 3.54 14.46 -11.10
N ILE A 36 2.81 13.45 -10.61
CA ILE A 36 3.24 12.07 -10.71
C ILE A 36 2.55 11.42 -11.90
N PRO A 37 3.31 10.83 -12.84
CA PRO A 37 2.76 10.10 -13.95
C PRO A 37 1.88 8.94 -13.47
N PRO A 38 0.76 8.62 -14.16
CA PRO A 38 -0.15 7.54 -13.76
C PRO A 38 0.54 6.18 -13.58
N PHE A 39 1.58 5.90 -14.39
CA PHE A 39 2.36 4.67 -14.28
C PHE A 39 3.15 4.60 -12.97
N LYS A 40 3.77 5.73 -12.56
CA LYS A 40 4.52 5.85 -11.30
C LYS A 40 3.58 5.81 -10.11
N LEU A 41 2.39 6.38 -10.25
CA LEU A 41 1.38 6.39 -9.20
C LEU A 41 0.98 4.98 -8.78
N ASN A 42 0.70 4.09 -9.75
CA ASN A 42 0.35 2.70 -9.45
C ASN A 42 1.50 1.98 -8.72
N MET A 43 2.74 2.20 -9.16
CA MET A 43 3.93 1.62 -8.53
C MET A 43 4.16 2.15 -7.10
N ARG A 44 3.90 3.45 -6.87
CA ARG A 44 3.94 4.09 -5.53
C ARG A 44 2.88 3.54 -4.60
N ILE A 45 1.65 3.40 -5.09
CA ILE A 45 0.54 2.81 -4.33
C ILE A 45 0.88 1.38 -3.94
N ASP A 46 1.35 0.55 -4.87
CA ASP A 46 1.73 -0.84 -4.58
C ASP A 46 2.84 -0.92 -3.53
N LYS A 47 3.92 -0.13 -3.69
CA LYS A 47 5.00 -0.08 -2.70
C LYS A 47 4.52 0.40 -1.33
N TYR A 48 3.72 1.46 -1.28
CA TYR A 48 3.19 2.00 -0.04
C TYR A 48 2.27 0.99 0.66
N LEU A 49 1.41 0.29 -0.08
CA LEU A 49 0.56 -0.75 0.47
C LEU A 49 1.37 -1.96 0.96
N GLN A 50 2.41 -2.37 0.22
CA GLN A 50 3.34 -3.41 0.66
C GLN A 50 4.02 -2.98 1.96
N GLU A 51 4.66 -1.81 2.00
CA GLU A 51 5.30 -1.28 3.20
C GLU A 51 4.32 -1.06 4.35
N PHE A 52 3.07 -0.69 4.09
CA PHE A 52 2.06 -0.55 5.14
C PHE A 52 1.70 -1.89 5.78
N ILE A 53 1.61 -2.95 4.96
CA ILE A 53 1.30 -4.30 5.45
C ILE A 53 2.52 -4.92 6.15
N PHE A 54 3.70 -4.81 5.54
CA PHE A 54 4.94 -5.39 6.09
C PHE A 54 5.54 -4.56 7.23
N GLY A 55 5.47 -3.23 7.14
CA GLY A 55 5.92 -2.30 8.17
C GLY A 55 5.01 -2.31 9.41
N GLN A 56 3.69 -2.54 9.26
CA GLN A 56 2.87 -2.85 10.43
C GLN A 56 3.28 -4.18 11.07
N ALA A 57 3.68 -5.19 10.30
CA ALA A 57 4.16 -6.43 10.89
C ALA A 57 5.43 -6.20 11.73
N ASP A 58 6.33 -5.30 11.31
CA ASP A 58 7.55 -4.97 12.05
C ASP A 58 7.25 -4.16 13.33
N VAL A 59 6.36 -3.16 13.24
CA VAL A 59 5.93 -2.36 14.41
C VAL A 59 5.16 -3.22 15.42
N PHE A 60 4.27 -4.11 14.97
CA PHE A 60 3.51 -5.01 15.86
C PHE A 60 4.38 -6.10 16.51
N LEU A 61 5.51 -6.49 15.91
CA LEU A 61 6.46 -7.43 16.51
C LEU A 61 7.45 -6.75 17.46
N SER A 62 7.62 -5.42 17.34
CA SER A 62 8.45 -4.63 18.25
C SER A 62 7.77 -4.28 19.59
N GLU A 63 6.46 -4.51 19.71
CA GLU A 63 5.70 -4.38 20.95
C GLU A 63 5.36 -5.74 21.61
N ASN A 64 6.26 -6.74 21.53
CA ASN A 64 6.14 -7.97 22.31
C ASN A 64 7.47 -8.44 22.94
#